data_AF-A0A267H2G3-F1
#
_entry.id   AF-A0A267H2G3-F1
#
_cell.length_a   1.000
_cell.length_b   1.000
_cell.length_c   1.000
_cell.angle_alpha   90.00
_cell.angle_beta   90.00
_cell.angle_gamma   90.00
#
_symmetry.space_group_name_H-M   'P 1'
#
loop_
_entity.id
_entity.type
_entity.pdbx_description
1 polymer ?
#
loop_
_entity_poly.entity_id
_entity_poly.type
_entity_poly.pdbx_seq_one_letter_code
_entity_poly.pdbx_strand_id
1 'polypeptide(L)'
;MRQDNGVPRTPRNPATNMPALGLIEDDGVTLYQWGNDTVIQTKEPWRSARGVYNLTRHYVVTPRLVSLVRAHFNCPKMPGLPLENQGKLGSALTHWEKRLLESELMTAAYTGSSVVSEFTLAFLEDTGWYSANYSTAQPIAWGRNLGCKFVYNSCYDWMVSHHQSAWPYCNLAPKHTGPRGDAMLRTGCSDDRRSKRYCNLAELSNELPLEYQYFGGDVSIQQAGLSPGGVKLLSSESFTRYGGTSRFADYCPYPQAYTTLSKSTDRNSDCFRIGNQPVESANPGMELFGSKSVCLIQPEPFQLQFCGRRHAAATYGSGCYPVRCPQQPAARRLSPWLVVENSPVQLVAAKWIFLYLGTTACTMAV
;
A
#
# COMPACT_ATOMS: atom_id res chain seq x y z
N MET A 1 -17.07 17.70 17.98
CA MET A 1 -17.67 17.63 16.63
C MET A 1 -19.11 18.13 16.69
N ARG A 2 -19.62 18.66 15.58
CA ARG A 2 -21.00 19.15 15.40
C ARG A 2 -21.64 18.47 14.19
N GLN A 3 -22.96 18.37 14.20
CA GLN A 3 -23.76 18.04 13.03
C GLN A 3 -23.86 19.25 12.10
N ASP A 4 -24.37 19.06 10.88
CA ASP A 4 -24.51 20.12 9.87
C ASP A 4 -25.41 21.28 10.33
N ASN A 5 -26.36 21.01 11.23
CA ASN A 5 -27.21 22.04 11.87
C ASN A 5 -26.53 22.76 13.06
N GLY A 6 -25.24 22.51 13.30
CA GLY A 6 -24.46 23.10 14.39
C GLY A 6 -24.61 22.43 15.76
N VAL A 7 -25.51 21.45 15.92
CA VAL A 7 -25.72 20.74 17.18
C VAL A 7 -24.47 19.91 17.52
N PRO A 8 -23.89 20.06 18.74
CA PRO A 8 -22.78 19.22 19.18
C PRO A 8 -23.15 17.73 19.15
N ARG A 9 -22.27 16.90 18.56
CA ARG A 9 -22.42 15.44 18.58
C ARG A 9 -22.21 14.84 19.98
N THR A 10 -21.29 15.42 20.73
CA THR A 10 -21.10 15.09 22.14
C THR A 10 -21.97 16.00 23.01
N PRO A 11 -22.78 15.45 23.94
CA PRO A 11 -23.53 16.24 24.91
C PRO A 11 -22.64 17.27 25.61
N ARG A 12 -23.17 18.48 25.85
CA ARG A 12 -22.43 19.57 26.49
C ARG A 12 -22.90 19.76 27.92
N ASN A 13 -21.96 20.02 28.82
CA ASN A 13 -22.25 20.35 30.20
C ASN A 13 -22.93 21.73 30.23
N PRO A 14 -24.14 21.90 30.80
CA PRO A 14 -24.86 23.18 30.77
C PRO A 14 -24.13 24.33 31.47
N ALA A 15 -23.28 24.04 32.46
CA ALA A 15 -22.56 25.05 33.23
C ALA A 15 -21.25 25.49 32.55
N THR A 16 -20.49 24.55 31.97
CA THR A 16 -19.15 24.84 31.39
C THR A 16 -19.16 24.90 29.87
N ASN A 17 -20.25 24.44 29.24
CA ASN A 17 -20.35 24.19 27.81
C ASN A 17 -19.24 23.26 27.28
N MET A 18 -18.60 22.43 28.13
CA MET A 18 -17.56 21.44 27.75
C MET A 18 -18.19 20.07 27.41
N PRO A 19 -17.47 19.12 26.76
CA PRO A 19 -17.99 17.76 26.58
C PRO A 19 -18.42 17.12 27.92
N ALA A 20 -19.64 16.60 27.99
CA ALA A 20 -20.24 16.11 29.25
C ALA A 20 -20.04 14.61 29.51
N LEU A 21 -19.54 13.86 28.53
CA LEU A 21 -19.36 12.41 28.66
C LEU A 21 -18.11 12.02 29.46
N GLY A 22 -17.40 13.00 30.01
CA GLY A 22 -16.19 12.78 30.78
C GLY A 22 -15.01 12.40 29.89
N LEU A 23 -14.07 11.69 30.51
CA LEU A 23 -12.83 11.27 29.91
C LEU A 23 -12.71 9.75 30.01
N ILE A 24 -12.19 9.13 28.96
CA ILE A 24 -11.78 7.72 28.94
C ILE A 24 -10.33 7.67 29.40
N GLU A 25 -10.04 6.78 30.33
CA GLU A 25 -8.67 6.38 30.67
C GLU A 25 -8.34 5.04 30.03
N ASP A 26 -7.32 5.01 29.16
CA ASP A 26 -6.79 3.78 28.56
C ASP A 26 -5.25 3.83 28.59
N ASP A 27 -4.61 2.84 29.20
CA ASP A 27 -3.15 2.78 29.46
C ASP A 27 -2.53 4.10 29.97
N GLY A 28 -3.23 4.81 30.87
CA GLY A 28 -2.79 6.08 31.46
C GLY A 28 -3.05 7.34 30.60
N VAL A 29 -3.89 7.23 29.57
CA VAL A 29 -4.26 8.32 28.67
C VAL A 29 -5.68 8.79 28.88
N THR A 30 -5.85 10.10 29.03
CA THR A 30 -7.15 10.73 29.20
C THR A 30 -7.66 11.32 27.88
N LEU A 31 -8.65 10.70 27.24
CA LEU A 31 -9.30 11.19 26.01
C LEU A 31 -10.73 11.65 26.30
N TYR A 32 -11.25 12.65 25.59
CA TYR A 32 -12.68 12.96 25.68
C TYR A 32 -13.51 11.79 25.13
N GLN A 33 -14.49 11.35 25.92
CA GLN A 33 -15.45 10.33 25.50
C GLN A 33 -16.29 10.88 24.32
N TRP A 34 -16.28 10.15 23.21
CA TRP A 34 -17.10 10.42 22.04
C TRP A 34 -18.56 10.03 22.26
N GLY A 35 -19.47 10.61 21.46
CA GLY A 35 -20.88 10.20 21.43
C GLY A 35 -21.10 8.92 20.63
N ASN A 36 -22.18 8.20 20.92
CA ASN A 36 -22.56 6.96 20.22
C ASN A 36 -22.91 7.18 18.74
N ASP A 37 -23.19 8.42 18.34
CA ASP A 37 -23.42 8.84 16.96
C ASP A 37 -22.12 9.17 16.19
N THR A 38 -20.97 9.10 16.88
CA THR A 38 -19.65 9.49 16.35
C THR A 38 -18.75 8.28 16.22
N VAL A 39 -18.58 7.48 17.27
CA VAL A 39 -17.83 6.23 17.22
C VAL A 39 -18.65 5.10 17.85
N ILE A 40 -18.69 3.96 17.15
CA ILE A 40 -19.27 2.72 17.67
C ILE A 40 -18.19 1.65 17.81
N GLN A 41 -18.41 0.72 18.73
CA GLN A 41 -17.54 -0.43 18.92
C GLN A 41 -18.22 -1.70 18.40
N THR A 42 -17.50 -2.51 17.65
CA THR A 42 -17.94 -3.84 17.20
C THR A 42 -16.93 -4.90 17.61
N LYS A 43 -17.41 -6.15 17.74
CA LYS A 43 -16.55 -7.33 17.83
C LYS A 43 -16.72 -8.14 16.56
N GLU A 44 -15.63 -8.37 15.86
CA GLU A 44 -15.65 -8.99 14.54
C GLU A 44 -14.75 -10.22 14.50
N PRO A 45 -15.19 -11.32 13.84
CA PRO A 45 -14.38 -12.51 13.70
C PRO A 45 -13.15 -12.23 12.84
N TRP A 46 -12.02 -12.76 13.27
CA TRP A 46 -10.72 -12.57 12.65
C TRP A 46 -10.00 -13.91 12.54
N ARG A 47 -9.82 -14.39 11.32
CA ARG A 47 -9.23 -15.71 11.06
C ARG A 47 -7.74 -15.58 10.78
N SER A 48 -6.93 -16.37 11.44
CA SER A 48 -5.50 -16.53 11.13
C SER A 48 -5.18 -17.99 10.79
N ALA A 49 -3.92 -18.30 10.52
CA ALA A 49 -3.48 -19.69 10.37
C ALA A 49 -3.58 -20.49 11.69
N ARG A 50 -3.81 -19.81 12.82
CA ARG A 50 -3.88 -20.40 14.17
C ARG A 50 -5.30 -20.58 14.71
N GLY A 51 -6.30 -19.98 14.08
CA GLY A 51 -7.68 -20.12 14.51
C GLY A 51 -8.54 -18.91 14.16
N VAL A 52 -9.67 -18.78 14.85
CA VAL A 52 -10.59 -17.65 14.74
C VAL A 52 -10.60 -16.90 16.07
N TYR A 53 -10.38 -15.60 16.01
CA TYR A 53 -10.31 -14.67 17.13
C TYR A 53 -11.42 -13.63 16.99
N ASN A 54 -11.71 -12.89 18.05
CA ASN A 54 -12.64 -11.76 17.99
C ASN A 54 -11.87 -10.48 18.27
N LEU A 55 -11.72 -9.64 17.24
CA LEU A 55 -11.08 -8.34 17.38
C LEU A 55 -12.14 -7.28 17.68
N THR A 56 -11.79 -6.36 18.57
CA THR A 56 -12.60 -5.18 18.85
C THR A 56 -12.18 -4.07 17.90
N ARG A 57 -13.14 -3.46 17.20
CA ARG A 57 -12.91 -2.32 16.30
C ARG A 57 -13.76 -1.13 16.71
N HIS A 58 -13.18 0.06 16.58
CA HIS A 58 -13.85 1.33 16.83
C HIS A 58 -14.05 2.05 15.50
N TYR A 59 -15.29 2.22 15.07
CA TYR A 59 -15.61 2.83 13.78
C TYR A 59 -16.07 4.27 13.97
N VAL A 60 -15.49 5.20 13.22
CA VAL A 60 -16.08 6.53 13.03
C VAL A 60 -17.24 6.41 12.05
N VAL A 61 -18.45 6.73 12.52
CA VAL A 61 -19.72 6.48 11.82
C VAL A 61 -20.40 7.76 11.32
N THR A 62 -19.62 8.81 11.06
CA THR A 62 -20.18 10.08 10.62
C THR A 62 -20.70 10.02 9.17
N PRO A 63 -21.75 10.79 8.80
CA PRO A 63 -22.52 10.53 7.59
C PRO A 63 -21.74 10.57 6.26
N ARG A 64 -20.88 11.58 6.05
CA ARG A 64 -20.09 11.69 4.81
C ARG A 64 -19.07 10.57 4.74
N LEU A 65 -18.39 10.30 5.85
CA LEU A 65 -17.40 9.22 5.94
C LEU A 65 -18.03 7.85 5.68
N VAL A 66 -19.22 7.57 6.22
CA VAL A 66 -19.96 6.33 5.98
C VAL A 66 -20.31 6.16 4.50
N SER A 67 -20.80 7.23 3.85
CA SER A 67 -21.08 7.20 2.42
C SER A 67 -19.81 6.91 1.61
N LEU A 68 -18.72 7.58 1.95
CA LEU A 68 -17.44 7.45 1.26
C LEU A 68 -16.84 6.05 1.41
N VAL A 69 -16.77 5.49 2.63
CA VAL A 69 -16.17 4.15 2.83
C VAL A 69 -16.95 3.06 2.11
N ARG A 70 -18.28 3.16 2.09
CA ARG A 70 -19.15 2.19 1.38
C ARG A 70 -18.90 2.23 -0.12
N ALA A 71 -18.80 3.43 -0.69
CA ALA A 71 -18.51 3.63 -2.10
C ALA A 71 -17.09 3.18 -2.46
N HIS A 72 -16.09 3.60 -1.69
CA HIS A 72 -14.68 3.30 -1.97
C HIS A 72 -14.40 1.81 -1.92
N PHE A 73 -14.75 1.13 -0.82
CA PHE A 73 -14.48 -0.30 -0.68
C PHE A 73 -15.49 -1.19 -1.41
N ASN A 74 -16.56 -0.63 -1.99
CA ASN A 74 -17.72 -1.39 -2.49
C ASN A 74 -18.29 -2.35 -1.43
N CYS A 75 -18.51 -1.83 -0.23
CA CYS A 75 -19.05 -2.59 0.90
C CYS A 75 -20.23 -1.85 1.55
N PRO A 76 -21.48 -2.08 1.07
CA PRO A 76 -22.66 -1.34 1.57
C PRO A 76 -22.96 -1.51 3.05
N LYS A 77 -22.48 -2.61 3.67
CA LYS A 77 -22.72 -2.93 5.08
C LYS A 77 -21.70 -2.30 6.03
N MET A 78 -20.66 -1.65 5.50
CA MET A 78 -19.63 -1.01 6.32
C MET A 78 -20.26 0.05 7.23
N PRO A 79 -20.09 -0.04 8.56
CA PRO A 79 -20.73 0.90 9.50
C PRO A 79 -20.05 2.27 9.51
N GLY A 80 -18.77 2.33 9.14
CA GLY A 80 -17.92 3.52 9.20
C GLY A 80 -16.47 3.18 8.87
N LEU A 81 -15.54 4.10 9.12
CA LEU A 81 -14.10 3.85 8.96
C LEU A 81 -13.50 3.44 10.31
N PRO A 82 -12.79 2.30 10.42
CA PRO A 82 -12.19 1.91 11.68
C PRO A 82 -10.97 2.78 12.03
N LEU A 83 -10.86 3.08 13.32
CA LEU A 83 -9.68 3.65 13.94
C LEU A 83 -8.64 2.55 14.16
N GLU A 84 -7.38 2.94 14.12
CA GLU A 84 -6.23 2.11 14.43
C GLU A 84 -6.41 1.43 15.80
N ASN A 85 -6.22 0.11 15.83
CA ASN A 85 -6.31 -0.74 17.01
C ASN A 85 -4.94 -1.15 17.56
N GLN A 86 -3.84 -0.86 16.85
CA GLN A 86 -2.48 -1.19 17.28
C GLN A 86 -1.74 0.00 17.87
N GLY A 87 -0.72 -0.32 18.66
CA GLY A 87 0.15 0.67 19.29
C GLY A 87 -0.34 1.11 20.66
N LYS A 88 0.08 2.31 21.07
CA LYS A 88 -0.25 2.91 22.37
C LYS A 88 -0.79 4.33 22.14
N LEU A 89 -0.74 5.16 23.18
CA LEU A 89 -0.92 6.61 23.12
C LEU A 89 -0.32 7.20 21.84
N GLY A 90 -1.13 7.97 21.10
CA GLY A 90 -0.71 8.66 19.89
C GLY A 90 -0.75 7.80 18.63
N SER A 91 -1.28 6.58 18.68
CA SER A 91 -1.56 5.77 17.49
C SER A 91 -2.98 5.20 17.54
N ALA A 92 -3.24 4.31 18.51
CA ALA A 92 -4.55 3.69 18.66
C ALA A 92 -5.63 4.76 18.90
N LEU A 93 -6.83 4.53 18.35
CA LEU A 93 -8.02 5.38 18.50
C LEU A 93 -7.91 6.83 17.97
N THR A 94 -6.76 7.23 17.42
CA THR A 94 -6.48 8.61 16.99
C THR A 94 -6.06 8.70 15.52
N HIS A 95 -5.85 7.55 14.88
CA HIS A 95 -5.47 7.41 13.48
C HIS A 95 -6.43 6.44 12.77
N TRP A 96 -6.44 6.47 11.44
CA TRP A 96 -7.13 5.49 10.65
C TRP A 96 -6.42 4.14 10.67
N GLU A 97 -7.21 3.07 10.62
CA GLU A 97 -6.74 1.70 10.42
C GLU A 97 -5.85 1.61 9.18
N LYS A 98 -4.54 1.43 9.39
CA LYS A 98 -3.58 1.47 8.29
C LYS A 98 -3.77 0.31 7.32
N ARG A 99 -4.27 -0.85 7.75
CA ARG A 99 -4.58 -1.97 6.83
C ARG A 99 -5.57 -1.56 5.74
N LEU A 100 -6.53 -0.68 6.06
CA LEU A 100 -7.58 -0.27 5.11
C LEU A 100 -7.21 0.96 4.29
N LEU A 101 -6.33 1.84 4.77
CA LEU A 101 -6.02 3.12 4.10
C LEU A 101 -4.55 3.34 3.74
N GLU A 102 -3.63 2.45 4.12
CA GLU A 102 -2.20 2.41 3.77
C GLU A 102 -1.48 3.77 3.71
N SER A 103 -1.48 4.44 2.56
CA SER A 103 -0.79 5.71 2.27
C SER A 103 -1.58 6.95 2.73
N GLU A 104 -2.68 6.83 3.47
CA GLU A 104 -3.43 8.00 3.94
C GLU A 104 -2.70 8.76 5.05
N LEU A 105 -2.77 10.09 5.02
CA LEU A 105 -2.07 10.99 5.96
C LEU A 105 -2.31 10.68 7.43
N MET A 106 -3.53 10.34 7.80
CA MET A 106 -3.96 10.13 9.17
C MET A 106 -3.83 8.66 9.60
N THR A 107 -3.05 7.83 8.90
CA THR A 107 -2.65 6.50 9.39
C THR A 107 -1.48 6.61 10.38
N ALA A 108 -1.38 5.66 11.33
CA ALA A 108 -0.43 5.75 12.45
C ALA A 108 1.06 5.60 12.09
N ALA A 109 1.39 5.31 10.82
CA ALA A 109 2.78 5.21 10.38
C ALA A 109 2.96 5.58 8.91
N TYR A 110 4.01 6.35 8.65
CA TYR A 110 4.45 6.69 7.30
C TYR A 110 5.18 5.53 6.62
N THR A 111 4.80 5.23 5.37
CA THR A 111 5.36 4.11 4.57
C THR A 111 5.92 4.57 3.22
N GLY A 112 6.58 5.74 3.18
CA GLY A 112 7.29 6.24 1.99
C GLY A 112 6.42 7.03 1.01
N SER A 113 5.11 7.07 1.25
CA SER A 113 4.13 7.91 0.56
C SER A 113 3.01 8.25 1.52
N SER A 114 2.51 9.49 1.44
CA SER A 114 1.37 9.95 2.23
C SER A 114 0.50 10.88 1.38
N VAL A 115 -0.81 10.74 1.48
CA VAL A 115 -1.78 11.54 0.72
C VAL A 115 -2.88 12.11 1.60
N VAL A 116 -3.31 13.34 1.31
CA VAL A 116 -4.52 13.95 1.87
C VAL A 116 -5.70 13.50 1.02
N SER A 117 -6.41 12.48 1.49
CA SER A 117 -7.47 11.83 0.72
C SER A 117 -8.86 12.40 0.99
N GLU A 118 -9.83 11.96 0.20
CA GLU A 118 -11.25 12.21 0.45
C GLU A 118 -11.68 11.74 1.85
N PHE A 119 -11.01 10.74 2.45
CA PHE A 119 -11.34 10.23 3.80
C PHE A 119 -11.06 11.27 4.88
N THR A 120 -9.88 11.88 4.86
CA THR A 120 -9.53 12.95 5.81
C THR A 120 -10.40 14.18 5.57
N LEU A 121 -10.66 14.54 4.31
CA LEU A 121 -11.54 15.67 3.98
C LEU A 121 -12.97 15.45 4.50
N ALA A 122 -13.55 14.28 4.24
CA ALA A 122 -14.89 13.91 4.70
C ALA A 122 -14.99 13.89 6.22
N PHE A 123 -13.97 13.35 6.91
CA PHE A 123 -13.92 13.38 8.36
C PHE A 123 -13.85 14.81 8.89
N LEU A 124 -12.94 15.65 8.36
CA LEU A 124 -12.80 17.05 8.78
C LEU A 124 -14.10 17.84 8.57
N GLU A 125 -14.80 17.63 7.45
CA GLU A 125 -16.10 18.26 7.23
C GLU A 125 -17.16 17.76 8.22
N ASP A 126 -17.21 16.45 8.49
CA ASP A 126 -18.12 15.85 9.48
C ASP A 126 -17.82 16.28 10.93
N THR A 127 -16.65 16.87 11.21
CA THR A 127 -16.39 17.52 12.52
C THR A 127 -17.24 18.78 12.72
N GLY A 128 -17.69 19.41 11.63
CA GLY A 128 -18.39 20.69 11.62
C GLY A 128 -17.47 21.91 11.83
N TRP A 129 -16.14 21.73 11.76
CA TRP A 129 -15.15 22.83 11.88
C TRP A 129 -14.64 23.34 10.53
N TYR A 130 -14.76 22.52 9.49
CA TYR A 130 -14.18 22.78 8.18
C TYR A 130 -15.23 22.63 7.09
N SER A 131 -15.02 23.36 5.99
CA SER A 131 -15.63 23.06 4.70
C SER A 131 -14.52 22.58 3.78
N ALA A 132 -14.65 21.36 3.24
CA ALA A 132 -13.61 20.72 2.47
C ALA A 132 -13.80 20.93 0.96
N ASN A 133 -12.72 21.25 0.26
CA ASN A 133 -12.69 21.25 -1.20
C ASN A 133 -12.19 19.90 -1.73
N TYR A 134 -13.10 19.00 -2.11
CA TYR A 134 -12.74 17.67 -2.61
C TYR A 134 -11.97 17.69 -3.94
N SER A 135 -11.99 18.78 -4.71
CA SER A 135 -11.21 18.87 -5.95
C SER A 135 -9.69 18.82 -5.73
N THR A 136 -9.23 19.08 -4.51
CA THR A 136 -7.82 18.96 -4.12
C THR A 136 -7.48 17.62 -3.47
N ALA A 137 -8.45 16.71 -3.35
CA ALA A 137 -8.22 15.40 -2.75
C ALA A 137 -7.24 14.59 -3.61
N GLN A 138 -6.27 13.99 -2.94
CA GLN A 138 -5.35 13.07 -3.59
C GLN A 138 -5.98 11.66 -3.58
N PRO A 139 -6.01 10.97 -4.73
CA PRO A 139 -6.70 9.69 -4.84
C PRO A 139 -5.99 8.60 -4.05
N ILE A 140 -6.77 7.70 -3.46
CA ILE A 140 -6.31 6.43 -2.91
C ILE A 140 -6.85 5.31 -3.80
N ALA A 141 -5.96 4.47 -4.33
CA ALA A 141 -6.37 3.29 -5.07
C ALA A 141 -6.50 2.05 -4.15
N TRP A 142 -5.74 2.02 -3.06
CA TRP A 142 -5.72 0.94 -2.10
C TRP A 142 -7.12 0.61 -1.56
N GLY A 143 -7.49 -0.66 -1.59
CA GLY A 143 -8.79 -1.13 -1.10
C GLY A 143 -9.99 -0.85 -2.01
N ARG A 144 -9.82 -0.04 -3.07
CA ARG A 144 -10.95 0.39 -3.89
C ARG A 144 -11.61 -0.80 -4.58
N ASN A 145 -12.93 -0.91 -4.43
CA ASN A 145 -13.76 -1.98 -4.97
C ASN A 145 -13.39 -3.42 -4.54
N LEU A 146 -12.61 -3.62 -3.48
CA LEU A 146 -12.22 -4.96 -3.02
C LEU A 146 -13.30 -5.67 -2.18
N GLY A 147 -14.39 -4.99 -1.86
CA GLY A 147 -15.56 -5.54 -1.22
C GLY A 147 -15.41 -5.78 0.28
N CYS A 148 -16.49 -6.27 0.89
CA CYS A 148 -16.56 -6.47 2.34
C CYS A 148 -15.55 -7.50 2.88
N LYS A 149 -15.11 -8.46 2.07
CA LYS A 149 -14.07 -9.43 2.49
C LYS A 149 -12.76 -8.74 2.82
N PHE A 150 -12.35 -7.75 2.02
CA PHE A 150 -11.16 -6.95 2.31
C PHE A 150 -11.32 -6.13 3.60
N VAL A 151 -12.51 -5.54 3.80
CA VAL A 151 -12.80 -4.69 4.96
C VAL A 151 -12.74 -5.50 6.25
N TYR A 152 -13.49 -6.61 6.33
CA TYR A 152 -13.71 -7.31 7.59
C TYR A 152 -12.68 -8.39 7.89
N ASN A 153 -12.23 -9.11 6.85
CA ASN A 153 -11.45 -10.32 7.03
C ASN A 153 -9.94 -10.00 7.07
N SER A 154 -9.17 -10.94 7.60
CA SER A 154 -7.72 -10.85 7.63
C SER A 154 -7.11 -11.06 6.25
N CYS A 155 -5.84 -10.70 6.10
CA CYS A 155 -5.06 -11.07 4.93
C CYS A 155 -4.88 -12.58 4.78
N TYR A 156 -4.90 -13.36 5.87
CA TYR A 156 -4.93 -14.83 5.77
C TYR A 156 -6.18 -15.30 5.07
N ASP A 157 -7.36 -14.90 5.55
CA ASP A 157 -8.62 -15.35 4.97
C ASP A 157 -8.81 -14.82 3.53
N TRP A 158 -8.28 -13.63 3.24
CA TRP A 158 -8.15 -13.14 1.87
C TRP A 158 -7.31 -14.08 1.00
N MET A 159 -6.09 -14.41 1.42
CA MET A 159 -5.17 -15.26 0.65
C MET A 159 -5.71 -16.69 0.48
N VAL A 160 -6.38 -17.23 1.49
CA VAL A 160 -7.08 -18.52 1.39
C VAL A 160 -8.21 -18.45 0.38
N SER A 161 -8.99 -17.37 0.34
CA SER A 161 -10.10 -17.24 -0.62
C SER A 161 -9.68 -16.86 -2.04
N HIS A 162 -8.43 -16.42 -2.24
CA HIS A 162 -7.90 -15.96 -3.53
C HIS A 162 -6.62 -16.71 -3.91
N HIS A 163 -6.70 -18.04 -4.04
CA HIS A 163 -5.56 -18.90 -4.35
C HIS A 163 -4.76 -18.50 -5.61
N GLN A 164 -5.38 -17.79 -6.56
CA GLN A 164 -4.73 -17.34 -7.79
C GLN A 164 -3.84 -16.10 -7.58
N SER A 165 -4.12 -15.28 -6.57
CA SER A 165 -3.37 -14.04 -6.30
C SER A 165 -3.56 -13.58 -4.85
N ALA A 166 -2.44 -13.32 -4.17
CA ALA A 166 -2.46 -12.71 -2.83
C ALA A 166 -2.86 -11.23 -2.84
N TRP A 167 -2.91 -10.58 -4.01
CA TRP A 167 -3.23 -9.16 -4.18
C TRP A 167 -4.58 -8.81 -3.51
N PRO A 168 -4.71 -7.75 -2.67
CA PRO A 168 -3.78 -6.63 -2.47
C PRO A 168 -2.60 -6.88 -1.51
N TYR A 169 -2.62 -8.01 -0.83
CA TYR A 169 -1.53 -8.44 0.04
C TYR A 169 -0.42 -9.11 -0.78
N CYS A 170 0.59 -9.64 -0.10
CA CYS A 170 1.66 -10.36 -0.76
C CYS A 170 2.27 -11.43 0.13
N ASN A 171 2.71 -12.53 -0.48
CA ASN A 171 3.37 -13.64 0.20
C ASN A 171 4.82 -13.86 -0.27
N LEU A 172 5.41 -12.86 -0.93
CA LEU A 172 6.77 -12.92 -1.46
C LEU A 172 7.75 -12.22 -0.51
N ALA A 173 8.47 -12.99 0.31
CA ALA A 173 9.53 -12.49 1.15
C ALA A 173 10.73 -12.02 0.30
N PRO A 174 11.19 -10.76 0.47
CA PRO A 174 12.45 -10.31 -0.11
C PRO A 174 13.62 -11.17 0.40
N LYS A 175 14.61 -11.37 -0.45
CA LYS A 175 15.90 -11.93 -0.03
C LYS A 175 16.86 -10.77 0.24
N HIS A 176 17.41 -10.68 1.45
CA HIS A 176 18.26 -9.56 1.84
C HIS A 176 19.77 -9.82 1.63
N THR A 177 20.20 -11.05 1.34
CA THR A 177 21.61 -11.40 1.16
C THR A 177 21.83 -12.35 -0.03
N GLY A 178 22.65 -11.91 -0.97
CA GLY A 178 23.36 -12.78 -1.91
C GLY A 178 24.78 -13.06 -1.39
N PRO A 179 25.47 -14.11 -1.87
CA PRO A 179 26.85 -14.45 -1.47
C PRO A 179 27.86 -13.31 -1.67
N ARG A 180 27.50 -12.27 -2.44
CA ARG A 180 28.33 -11.09 -2.74
C ARG A 180 27.71 -9.76 -2.28
N GLY A 181 26.65 -9.78 -1.47
CA GLY A 181 25.94 -8.58 -1.02
C GLY A 181 25.00 -7.95 -2.06
N ASP A 182 24.61 -8.73 -3.08
CA ASP A 182 23.98 -8.32 -4.34
C ASP A 182 22.52 -8.79 -4.49
N ALA A 183 21.75 -8.86 -3.39
CA ALA A 183 20.37 -9.30 -3.50
C ALA A 183 19.51 -8.28 -4.28
N MET A 184 19.02 -8.66 -5.45
CA MET A 184 18.11 -7.84 -6.24
C MET A 184 16.71 -7.89 -5.61
N LEU A 185 16.18 -6.72 -5.24
CA LEU A 185 14.83 -6.63 -4.67
C LEU A 185 13.79 -6.73 -5.80
N ARG A 186 12.91 -7.75 -5.72
CA ARG A 186 11.76 -7.84 -6.62
C ARG A 186 10.71 -6.81 -6.23
N THR A 187 10.31 -6.01 -7.20
CA THR A 187 9.33 -4.94 -7.08
C THR A 187 8.18 -5.17 -8.05
N GLY A 188 7.01 -4.64 -7.71
CA GLY A 188 5.87 -4.46 -8.60
C GLY A 188 5.48 -2.99 -8.65
N CYS A 189 4.30 -2.72 -9.18
CA CYS A 189 3.75 -1.37 -9.22
C CYS A 189 2.63 -1.19 -8.20
N SER A 190 2.45 0.04 -7.72
CA SER A 190 1.20 0.44 -7.09
C SER A 190 0.03 0.34 -8.07
N ASP A 191 -1.18 0.25 -7.54
CA ASP A 191 -2.43 0.10 -8.31
C ASP A 191 -2.63 1.21 -9.34
N ASP A 192 -2.31 2.44 -8.93
CA ASP A 192 -2.38 3.63 -9.77
C ASP A 192 -1.20 3.75 -10.75
N ARG A 193 -0.27 2.79 -10.75
CA ARG A 193 0.97 2.79 -11.53
C ARG A 193 1.86 4.02 -11.26
N ARG A 194 1.73 4.70 -10.13
CA ARG A 194 2.52 5.91 -9.84
C ARG A 194 3.83 5.64 -9.12
N SER A 195 4.01 4.46 -8.55
CA SER A 195 5.18 4.14 -7.75
C SER A 195 5.58 2.67 -7.88
N LYS A 196 6.88 2.40 -7.71
CA LYS A 196 7.40 1.03 -7.52
C LYS A 196 7.15 0.62 -6.06
N ARG A 197 6.77 -0.64 -5.85
CA ARG A 197 6.43 -1.21 -4.55
C ARG A 197 7.12 -2.54 -4.35
N TYR A 198 7.51 -2.89 -3.13
CA TYR A 198 8.03 -4.23 -2.79
C TYR A 198 7.17 -4.86 -1.72
N CYS A 199 7.12 -6.19 -1.67
CA CYS A 199 6.40 -6.87 -0.61
C CYS A 199 7.13 -6.69 0.73
N ASN A 200 6.48 -6.06 1.71
CA ASN A 200 7.07 -5.82 3.03
C ASN A 200 6.97 -7.03 3.99
N LEU A 201 6.88 -8.24 3.44
CA LEU A 201 6.90 -9.48 4.21
C LEU A 201 8.32 -9.73 4.73
N ALA A 202 8.48 -9.92 6.03
CA ALA A 202 9.77 -10.21 6.64
C ALA A 202 9.63 -11.22 7.79
N GLU A 203 10.77 -11.78 8.20
CA GLU A 203 10.90 -12.45 9.49
C GLU A 203 11.19 -11.41 10.57
N LEU A 204 10.30 -11.31 11.55
CA LEU A 204 10.37 -10.33 12.63
C LEU A 204 11.20 -10.88 13.79
N SER A 205 11.67 -9.97 14.66
CA SER A 205 12.52 -10.33 15.80
C SER A 205 11.80 -11.21 16.84
N ASN A 206 10.49 -10.98 17.02
CA ASN A 206 9.67 -11.64 18.01
C ASN A 206 8.57 -12.45 17.32
N GLU A 207 8.05 -13.47 18.02
CA GLU A 207 6.84 -14.15 17.60
C GLU A 207 5.65 -13.19 17.56
N LEU A 208 4.83 -13.34 16.52
CA LEU A 208 3.60 -12.59 16.38
C LEU A 208 2.52 -13.16 17.31
N PRO A 209 1.61 -12.31 17.83
CA PRO A 209 0.38 -12.80 18.44
C PRO A 209 -0.37 -13.76 17.51
N LEU A 210 -1.07 -14.74 18.08
CA LEU A 210 -1.66 -15.85 17.30
C LEU A 210 -2.67 -15.37 16.25
N GLU A 211 -3.41 -14.31 16.55
CA GLU A 211 -4.34 -13.62 15.65
C GLU A 211 -3.68 -12.97 14.43
N TYR A 212 -2.36 -12.70 14.49
CA TYR A 212 -1.58 -12.07 13.42
C TYR A 212 -0.58 -13.04 12.75
N GLN A 213 -0.63 -14.33 13.08
CA GLN A 213 0.15 -15.36 12.39
C GLN A 213 -0.61 -15.86 11.15
N TYR A 214 -0.25 -15.34 9.98
CA TYR A 214 -0.96 -15.59 8.71
C TYR A 214 -0.38 -16.68 7.83
N PHE A 215 0.77 -17.25 8.17
CA PHE A 215 1.46 -18.21 7.32
C PHE A 215 1.50 -19.59 7.98
N GLY A 216 1.31 -20.63 7.17
CA GLY A 216 1.09 -22.00 7.62
C GLY A 216 -0.22 -22.56 7.07
N GLY A 217 -0.31 -23.90 6.98
CA GLY A 217 -1.46 -24.57 6.39
C GLY A 217 -1.66 -24.19 4.92
N ASP A 218 -2.77 -23.51 4.62
CA ASP A 218 -3.21 -23.14 3.26
C ASP A 218 -2.43 -21.97 2.64
N VAL A 219 -1.68 -21.22 3.45
CA VAL A 219 -0.94 -20.03 2.99
C VAL A 219 0.56 -20.24 3.15
N SER A 220 1.26 -20.31 2.01
CA SER A 220 2.71 -20.48 1.93
C SER A 220 3.44 -19.17 1.69
N ILE A 221 4.70 -19.11 2.13
CA ILE A 221 5.62 -18.03 1.82
C ILE A 221 6.43 -18.39 0.58
N GLN A 222 6.49 -17.47 -0.37
CA GLN A 222 7.41 -17.50 -1.48
C GLN A 222 8.63 -16.66 -1.12
N GLN A 223 9.84 -17.16 -1.36
CA GLN A 223 11.07 -16.38 -1.21
C GLN A 223 11.63 -16.05 -2.59
N ALA A 224 11.93 -14.77 -2.82
CA ALA A 224 12.60 -14.37 -4.05
C ALA A 224 14.01 -15.00 -4.15
N GLY A 225 14.31 -15.61 -5.28
CA GLY A 225 15.61 -16.18 -5.62
C GLY A 225 16.62 -15.11 -6.03
N LEU A 226 17.89 -15.51 -6.16
CA LEU A 226 18.98 -14.62 -6.62
C LEU A 226 19.02 -14.45 -8.14
N SER A 227 18.30 -15.32 -8.86
CA SER A 227 18.17 -15.26 -10.31
C SER A 227 16.79 -14.71 -10.70
N PRO A 228 16.68 -14.07 -11.89
CA PRO A 228 15.40 -13.67 -12.47
C PRO A 228 14.40 -14.83 -12.46
N GLY A 229 13.16 -14.59 -12.03
CA GLY A 229 12.12 -15.63 -11.97
C GLY A 229 12.32 -16.73 -10.92
N GLY A 230 13.45 -16.77 -10.20
CA GLY A 230 13.66 -17.74 -9.13
C GLY A 230 12.70 -17.46 -7.97
N VAL A 231 11.83 -18.41 -7.64
CA VAL A 231 10.99 -18.36 -6.44
C VAL A 231 11.14 -19.68 -5.72
N LYS A 232 11.50 -19.65 -4.44
CA LYS A 232 11.55 -20.83 -3.58
C LYS A 232 10.34 -20.80 -2.66
N LEU A 233 9.50 -21.83 -2.70
CA LEU A 233 8.46 -22.02 -1.69
C LEU A 233 9.13 -22.39 -0.37
N LEU A 234 8.84 -21.62 0.67
CA LEU A 234 9.17 -21.96 2.04
C LEU A 234 7.99 -22.75 2.61
N SER A 235 8.25 -23.96 3.08
CA SER A 235 7.28 -24.79 3.80
C SER A 235 7.80 -25.04 5.21
N SER A 236 7.14 -24.43 6.19
CA SER A 236 7.35 -24.66 7.63
C SER A 236 6.00 -24.62 8.32
N GLU A 237 5.78 -25.49 9.31
CA GLU A 237 4.60 -25.45 10.18
C GLU A 237 4.67 -24.30 11.21
N SER A 238 5.85 -23.68 11.36
CA SER A 238 6.09 -22.62 12.33
C SER A 238 6.60 -21.35 11.65
N PHE A 239 5.73 -20.69 10.89
CA PHE A 239 5.94 -19.30 10.45
C PHE A 239 5.45 -18.30 11.53
N THR A 240 5.83 -18.52 12.80
CA THR A 240 5.35 -17.73 13.94
C THR A 240 5.88 -16.29 13.94
N ARG A 241 6.99 -16.04 13.24
CA ARG A 241 7.65 -14.73 13.16
C ARG A 241 7.45 -14.01 11.83
N TYR A 242 6.78 -14.62 10.85
CA TYR A 242 6.64 -14.03 9.52
C TYR A 242 5.36 -13.19 9.41
N GLY A 243 5.52 -11.95 8.96
CA GLY A 243 4.42 -11.01 8.73
C GLY A 243 4.89 -9.76 7.99
N GLY A 244 3.96 -8.86 7.69
CA GLY A 244 4.26 -7.52 7.22
C GLY A 244 5.02 -6.73 8.30
N THR A 245 6.00 -5.93 7.88
CA THR A 245 6.84 -5.14 8.82
C THR A 245 6.08 -4.04 9.56
N SER A 246 4.87 -3.69 9.13
CA SER A 246 4.03 -2.68 9.78
C SER A 246 3.02 -3.32 10.72
N ARG A 247 3.26 -3.21 12.04
CA ARG A 247 2.28 -3.66 13.05
C ARG A 247 0.90 -3.03 12.87
N PHE A 248 0.85 -1.75 12.48
CA PHE A 248 -0.37 -0.96 12.25
C PHE A 248 -1.20 -1.46 11.06
N ALA A 249 -0.63 -2.27 10.18
CA ALA A 249 -1.40 -2.91 9.12
C ALA A 249 -1.88 -4.30 9.56
N ASP A 250 -2.12 -4.49 10.86
CA ASP A 250 -2.31 -5.79 11.52
C ASP A 250 -1.24 -6.84 11.16
N TYR A 251 0.01 -6.43 10.93
CA TYR A 251 1.07 -7.30 10.37
C TYR A 251 0.72 -7.98 9.04
N CYS A 252 -0.31 -7.51 8.33
CA CYS A 252 -0.59 -8.01 6.99
C CYS A 252 0.52 -7.54 6.04
N PRO A 253 1.12 -8.44 5.25
CA PRO A 253 2.12 -8.07 4.25
C PRO A 253 1.45 -7.47 3.01
N TYR A 254 1.97 -6.35 2.53
CA TYR A 254 1.46 -5.64 1.35
C TYR A 254 2.60 -5.02 0.53
N PRO A 255 2.35 -4.68 -0.76
CA PRO A 255 3.30 -3.92 -1.55
C PRO A 255 3.48 -2.48 -1.04
N GLN A 256 4.62 -2.22 -0.41
CA GLN A 256 4.97 -0.96 0.23
C GLN A 256 5.92 -0.13 -0.64
N ALA A 257 5.81 1.20 -0.58
CA ALA A 257 6.82 2.09 -1.16
C ALA A 257 8.12 2.01 -0.35
N TYR A 258 9.23 2.35 -1.00
CA TYR A 258 10.55 2.34 -0.38
C TYR A 258 11.30 3.62 -0.65
N THR A 259 12.16 3.99 0.27
CA THR A 259 13.16 5.03 0.10
C THR A 259 14.47 4.38 -0.34
N THR A 260 15.06 4.85 -1.43
CA THR A 260 16.39 4.38 -1.83
C THR A 260 17.44 5.00 -0.93
N LEU A 261 18.22 4.17 -0.22
CA LEU A 261 19.32 4.56 0.66
C LEU A 261 20.52 5.09 -0.17
N SER A 262 20.37 6.23 -0.85
CA SER A 262 21.50 6.99 -1.37
C SER A 262 21.74 8.19 -0.45
N LYS A 263 22.96 8.29 0.09
CA LYS A 263 23.40 9.16 1.20
C LYS A 263 23.21 10.69 1.00
N SER A 264 22.42 11.17 0.05
CA SER A 264 22.31 12.61 -0.20
C SER A 264 20.94 13.16 -0.60
N THR A 265 19.88 12.35 -0.76
CA THR A 265 18.50 12.87 -0.89
C THR A 265 17.49 11.78 -0.55
N ASP A 266 16.44 12.13 0.18
CA ASP A 266 15.32 11.26 0.60
C ASP A 266 14.43 10.91 -0.61
N ARG A 267 14.96 10.09 -1.51
CA ARG A 267 14.29 9.66 -2.76
C ARG A 267 13.36 8.50 -2.47
N ASN A 268 12.07 8.67 -2.72
CA ASN A 268 11.08 7.59 -2.60
C ASN A 268 10.98 6.81 -3.94
N SER A 269 10.03 5.87 -4.03
CA SER A 269 9.85 5.02 -5.20
C SER A 269 8.82 5.53 -6.20
N ASP A 270 8.40 6.80 -6.10
CA ASP A 270 7.45 7.44 -7.01
C ASP A 270 8.06 7.68 -8.40
N CYS A 271 7.39 7.23 -9.45
CA CYS A 271 7.85 7.43 -10.82
C CYS A 271 7.71 8.88 -11.30
N PHE A 272 6.76 9.64 -10.72
CA PHE A 272 6.44 10.99 -11.18
C PHE A 272 7.40 12.08 -10.64
N ARG A 273 8.25 11.75 -9.66
CA ARG A 273 9.16 12.71 -9.03
C ARG A 273 10.50 12.73 -9.74
N ILE A 274 10.82 13.85 -10.39
CA ILE A 274 12.11 14.03 -11.09
C ILE A 274 13.33 13.89 -10.15
N GLY A 275 13.15 14.22 -8.86
CA GLY A 275 14.18 14.04 -7.84
C GLY A 275 14.63 12.60 -7.63
N ASN A 276 13.82 11.62 -8.05
CA ASN A 276 14.15 10.19 -7.95
C ASN A 276 15.04 9.68 -9.09
N GLN A 277 15.35 10.50 -10.11
CA GLN A 277 16.13 10.10 -11.28
C GLN A 277 17.52 9.55 -10.90
N PRO A 278 17.82 8.26 -11.17
CA PRO A 278 19.13 7.69 -10.89
C PRO A 278 20.23 8.36 -11.73
N VAL A 279 21.45 8.43 -11.19
CA VAL A 279 22.64 8.82 -11.98
C VAL A 279 22.89 7.78 -13.07
N GLU A 280 23.40 8.20 -14.22
CA GLU A 280 23.53 7.37 -15.43
C GLU A 280 24.29 6.06 -15.18
N SER A 281 25.41 6.12 -14.45
CA SER A 281 26.22 4.95 -14.07
C SER A 281 25.51 3.97 -13.12
N ALA A 282 24.45 4.41 -12.46
CA ALA A 282 23.60 3.61 -11.56
C ALA A 282 22.18 3.43 -12.12
N ASN A 283 21.99 3.61 -13.44
CA ASN A 283 20.71 3.44 -14.12
C ASN A 283 20.72 2.29 -15.15
N PRO A 284 21.10 1.05 -14.77
CA PRO A 284 21.12 -0.07 -15.72
C PRO A 284 19.70 -0.45 -16.22
N GLY A 285 18.65 -0.02 -15.52
CA GLY A 285 17.26 -0.16 -15.97
C GLY A 285 16.79 0.92 -16.96
N MET A 286 17.64 1.91 -17.28
CA MET A 286 17.27 3.07 -18.11
C MET A 286 15.97 3.75 -17.66
N GLU A 287 15.75 3.81 -16.34
CA GLU A 287 14.56 4.42 -15.77
C GLU A 287 14.57 5.92 -16.00
N LEU A 288 13.40 6.46 -16.32
CA LEU A 288 13.18 7.87 -16.55
C LEU A 288 12.05 8.33 -15.64
N PHE A 289 12.37 9.21 -14.70
CA PHE A 289 11.44 9.77 -13.73
C PHE A 289 10.97 11.16 -14.17
N GLY A 290 9.71 11.48 -13.91
CA GLY A 290 9.13 12.77 -14.25
C GLY A 290 7.61 12.72 -14.36
N SER A 291 6.97 13.87 -14.56
CA SER A 291 5.50 14.00 -14.47
C SER A 291 4.69 13.10 -15.41
N LYS A 292 5.30 12.55 -16.47
CA LYS A 292 4.67 11.63 -17.43
C LYS A 292 5.07 10.16 -17.21
N SER A 293 5.89 9.88 -16.22
CA SER A 293 6.41 8.55 -15.95
C SER A 293 5.49 7.76 -15.05
N VAL A 294 5.25 6.51 -15.44
CA VAL A 294 4.47 5.53 -14.69
C VAL A 294 5.33 4.30 -14.43
N CYS A 295 4.94 3.53 -13.42
CA CYS A 295 5.49 2.24 -13.11
C CYS A 295 4.95 1.20 -14.10
N LEU A 296 5.87 0.56 -14.81
CA LEU A 296 5.59 -0.56 -15.71
C LEU A 296 6.13 -1.85 -15.11
N ILE A 297 5.36 -2.94 -15.22
CA ILE A 297 5.82 -4.27 -14.82
C ILE A 297 6.84 -4.76 -15.84
N GLN A 298 7.93 -5.30 -15.31
CA GLN A 298 9.01 -5.87 -16.08
C GLN A 298 9.11 -7.35 -15.69
N PRO A 299 8.78 -8.29 -16.59
CA PRO A 299 8.85 -9.70 -16.24
C PRO A 299 10.29 -10.14 -15.95
N GLU A 300 11.28 -9.53 -16.63
CA GLU A 300 12.69 -9.84 -16.53
C GLU A 300 13.52 -8.60 -16.16
N PRO A 301 14.66 -8.76 -15.45
CA PRO A 301 15.56 -7.67 -15.14
C PRO A 301 16.33 -7.18 -16.35
N PHE A 302 16.50 -5.87 -16.41
CA PHE A 302 17.43 -5.23 -17.33
C PHE A 302 18.87 -5.48 -16.89
N GLN A 303 19.73 -5.85 -17.84
CA GLN A 303 21.18 -5.93 -17.65
C GLN A 303 21.86 -4.92 -18.57
N LEU A 304 22.66 -4.04 -17.99
CA LEU A 304 23.54 -3.14 -18.73
C LEU A 304 24.89 -3.83 -18.93
N GLN A 305 25.34 -3.95 -20.18
CA GLN A 305 26.65 -4.50 -20.51
C GLN A 305 27.55 -3.39 -21.07
N PHE A 306 28.66 -3.13 -20.39
CA PHE A 306 29.67 -2.15 -20.83
C PHE A 306 31.07 -2.76 -20.72
N CYS A 307 31.85 -2.73 -21.80
CA CYS A 307 33.21 -3.29 -21.87
C CYS A 307 33.36 -4.71 -21.27
N GLY A 308 32.38 -5.60 -21.52
CA GLY A 308 32.39 -6.98 -21.02
C GLY A 308 32.00 -7.15 -19.54
N ARG A 309 31.77 -6.06 -18.80
CA ARG A 309 31.21 -6.09 -17.44
C ARG A 309 29.70 -5.96 -17.50
N ARG A 310 29.00 -6.80 -16.73
CA ARG A 310 27.54 -6.78 -16.59
C ARG A 310 27.17 -6.08 -15.28
N HIS A 311 26.32 -5.07 -15.39
CA HIS A 311 25.74 -4.34 -14.28
C HIS A 311 24.24 -4.64 -14.24
N ALA A 312 23.76 -5.19 -13.11
CA ALA A 312 22.34 -5.42 -12.87
C ALA A 312 21.76 -4.29 -12.01
N ALA A 313 20.48 -3.97 -12.23
CA ALA A 313 19.76 -3.05 -11.36
C ALA A 313 19.64 -3.61 -9.94
N ALA A 314 19.65 -2.75 -8.92
CA ALA A 314 19.41 -3.15 -7.54
C ALA A 314 17.98 -3.68 -7.31
N THR A 315 17.05 -3.33 -8.21
CA THR A 315 15.65 -3.77 -8.20
C THR A 315 15.26 -4.34 -9.57
N TYR A 316 14.32 -5.26 -9.60
CA TYR A 316 13.71 -5.78 -10.83
C TYR A 316 12.22 -6.05 -10.65
N GLY A 317 11.51 -6.43 -11.71
CA GLY A 317 10.06 -6.68 -11.65
C GLY A 317 9.21 -5.47 -12.00
N SER A 318 9.77 -4.25 -11.87
CA SER A 318 9.13 -3.01 -12.30
C SER A 318 10.15 -1.90 -12.54
N GLY A 319 9.78 -0.92 -13.37
CA GLY A 319 10.59 0.27 -13.65
C GLY A 319 9.74 1.48 -14.04
N CYS A 320 10.31 2.67 -13.88
CA CYS A 320 9.64 3.94 -14.20
C CYS A 320 9.97 4.44 -15.61
N TYR A 321 8.94 4.67 -16.44
CA TYR A 321 9.11 5.15 -17.82
C TYR A 321 8.02 6.14 -18.24
N PRO A 322 8.36 7.15 -19.05
CA PRO A 322 7.37 8.05 -19.63
C PRO A 322 6.47 7.28 -20.59
N VAL A 323 5.16 7.35 -20.36
CA VAL A 323 4.17 6.80 -21.29
C VAL A 323 3.56 7.93 -22.10
N ARG A 324 3.33 7.66 -23.39
CA ARG A 324 2.48 8.47 -24.25
C ARG A 324 1.36 7.58 -24.73
N CYS A 325 0.12 7.90 -24.37
CA CYS A 325 -1.03 7.26 -24.96
C CYS A 325 -1.35 7.99 -26.28
N PRO A 326 -1.11 7.38 -27.46
CA PRO A 326 -1.60 7.99 -28.69
C PRO A 326 -3.14 7.96 -28.69
N GLN A 327 -3.73 9.00 -29.27
CA GLN A 327 -5.18 9.15 -29.39
C GLN A 327 -5.84 8.12 -30.34
N GLN A 328 -5.08 7.18 -30.93
CA GLN A 328 -5.57 6.16 -31.85
C GLN A 328 -4.86 4.80 -31.66
N PRO A 329 -5.58 3.66 -31.77
CA PRO A 329 -5.01 2.33 -31.60
C PRO A 329 -4.28 1.91 -32.89
N ALA A 330 -2.95 1.75 -32.83
CA ALA A 330 -2.17 1.15 -33.90
C ALA A 330 -1.55 -0.17 -33.40
N ALA A 331 -2.10 -1.29 -33.84
CA ALA A 331 -1.57 -2.62 -33.54
C ALA A 331 -0.27 -2.89 -34.33
N ARG A 332 0.87 -3.08 -33.65
CA ARG A 332 2.09 -3.66 -34.23
C ARG A 332 2.78 -4.60 -33.23
N ARG A 333 3.34 -5.69 -33.75
CA ARG A 333 4.05 -6.75 -33.02
C ARG A 333 5.50 -6.32 -32.74
N LEU A 334 6.01 -6.49 -31.52
CA LEU A 334 7.39 -6.13 -31.13
C LEU A 334 8.32 -7.34 -30.96
N SER A 335 9.59 -7.13 -31.28
CA SER A 335 10.71 -8.08 -31.16
C SER A 335 11.41 -7.97 -29.79
N PRO A 336 11.96 -9.07 -29.22
CA PRO A 336 12.52 -9.08 -27.85
C PRO A 336 14.01 -8.71 -27.73
N TRP A 337 14.65 -8.10 -28.73
CA TRP A 337 16.10 -7.82 -28.70
C TRP A 337 16.45 -6.35 -29.00
N LEU A 338 17.50 -5.85 -28.33
CA LEU A 338 18.10 -4.52 -28.49
C LEU A 338 19.58 -4.70 -28.90
N VAL A 339 19.98 -4.15 -30.05
CA VAL A 339 21.37 -4.16 -30.56
C VAL A 339 21.91 -2.73 -30.49
N VAL A 340 23.14 -2.57 -29.97
CA VAL A 340 23.85 -1.29 -29.85
C VAL A 340 25.14 -1.36 -30.68
N GLU A 341 25.32 -0.42 -31.61
CA GLU A 341 26.61 -0.17 -32.27
C GLU A 341 27.12 1.27 -31.99
N ASN A 342 28.45 1.40 -31.98
CA ASN A 342 29.27 2.44 -31.38
C ASN A 342 28.97 3.90 -31.82
N SER A 343 28.53 4.74 -30.86
CA SER A 343 28.67 6.22 -30.75
C SER A 343 28.23 7.15 -31.91
N PRO A 344 27.81 8.41 -31.68
CA PRO A 344 27.17 9.05 -30.53
C PRO A 344 25.64 8.86 -30.61
N VAL A 345 25.00 8.73 -29.45
CA VAL A 345 23.64 8.18 -29.26
C VAL A 345 22.56 8.90 -30.09
N GLN A 346 22.33 8.43 -31.33
CA GLN A 346 21.04 8.53 -31.97
C GLN A 346 20.19 7.34 -31.54
N LEU A 347 19.22 7.61 -30.68
CA LEU A 347 18.05 6.78 -30.52
C LEU A 347 17.36 6.70 -31.89
N VAL A 348 17.68 5.67 -32.68
CA VAL A 348 16.65 5.07 -33.53
C VAL A 348 15.78 4.23 -32.60
N ALA A 349 15.06 4.92 -31.71
CA ALA A 349 13.75 4.44 -31.31
C ALA A 349 12.99 4.37 -32.61
N ALA A 350 12.95 3.19 -33.24
CA ALA A 350 11.97 2.93 -34.28
C ALA A 350 10.65 3.45 -33.72
N LYS A 351 10.13 4.49 -34.38
CA LYS A 351 8.84 5.12 -34.09
C LYS A 351 7.93 4.06 -33.45
N TRP A 352 7.48 4.33 -32.22
CA TRP A 352 6.50 3.54 -31.46
C TRP A 352 7.04 2.32 -30.70
N ILE A 353 7.43 2.52 -29.43
CA ILE A 353 7.43 1.44 -28.44
C ILE A 353 6.01 1.35 -27.86
N PHE A 354 5.21 0.42 -28.40
CA PHE A 354 4.02 -0.11 -27.75
C PHE A 354 4.39 -1.41 -27.02
N LEU A 355 4.49 -1.39 -25.69
CA LEU A 355 4.69 -2.61 -24.91
C LEU A 355 3.40 -3.45 -24.97
N TYR A 356 3.41 -4.56 -25.70
CA TYR A 356 2.45 -5.65 -25.55
C TYR A 356 3.14 -6.99 -25.78
N LEU A 357 3.37 -7.75 -24.71
CA LEU A 357 3.32 -9.20 -24.71
C LEU A 357 2.78 -9.63 -23.34
N GLY A 358 1.51 -9.98 -23.34
CA GLY A 358 0.68 -10.25 -22.17
C GLY A 358 -0.65 -9.54 -22.35
N THR A 359 -1.72 -10.31 -22.60
CA THR A 359 -3.10 -9.81 -22.71
C THR A 359 -3.45 -8.98 -21.48
N THR A 360 -3.32 -7.67 -21.59
CA THR A 360 -3.77 -6.69 -20.60
C THR A 360 -4.79 -5.83 -21.32
N ALA A 361 -6.06 -6.08 -21.02
CA ALA A 361 -7.11 -5.13 -21.35
C ALA A 361 -6.76 -3.82 -20.65
N CYS A 362 -6.68 -2.72 -21.39
CA CYS A 362 -6.80 -1.39 -20.80
C CYS A 362 -8.19 -1.30 -20.18
N THR A 363 -8.33 -1.67 -18.92
CA THR A 363 -9.46 -1.22 -18.12
C THR A 363 -9.24 0.24 -17.82
N MET A 364 -10.12 1.09 -18.33
CA MET A 364 -10.20 2.48 -17.85
C MET A 364 -10.41 2.42 -16.35
N ALA A 365 -9.52 3.07 -15.59
CA ALA A 365 -9.79 3.36 -14.20
C ALA A 365 -11.02 4.26 -14.16
N VAL A 366 -12.11 3.75 -13.58
CA VAL A 366 -13.31 4.52 -13.22
C VAL A 366 -13.08 5.15 -11.85
#